data_AF-A0A367XEW0-F1
#
_entry.id   AF-A0A367XEW0-F1
#
_cell.length_a   1.000
_cell.length_b   1.000
_cell.length_c   1.000
_cell.angle_alpha   90.00
_cell.angle_beta   90.00
_cell.angle_gamma   90.00
#
_symmetry.space_group_name_H-M   'P 1'
#
loop_
_entity.id
_entity.type
_entity.pdbx_description
1 polymer ?
#
loop_
_entity_poly.entity_id
_entity_poly.type
_entity_poly.pdbx_seq_one_letter_code
_entity_poly.pdbx_strand_id
1 'polypeptide(L)'
;MSKSRNAGDTSRASGTDQDNVRIAAKNAARKRQRITPLAGDRDRYTGLRNVAPLVSSLTRPLVRKRGFFQAEILLHWGEIVGPALENCTLPVRYTPPRGEHGGGGTLMVRVSGPMALELQHRLPQIIDRVNTYFGYRAVERIKMMQGEISRPEKRVYRPEHVPEGPIRQDSEKVINEIEDPALREVLLRLGRHISGAGKGQGEK
;
A
#
# COMPACT_ATOMS: atom_id res chain seq x y z
N MET A 1 60.51 17.94 -64.89
CA MET A 1 59.77 18.61 -65.97
C MET A 1 58.73 17.66 -66.54
N SER A 2 57.47 18.08 -66.48
CA SER A 2 56.30 17.75 -67.34
C SER A 2 55.98 16.31 -67.77
N LYS A 3 54.74 15.90 -67.44
CA LYS A 3 53.74 15.18 -68.27
C LYS A 3 52.46 15.09 -67.42
N SER A 4 51.43 15.94 -67.54
CA SER A 4 50.43 16.15 -68.60
C SER A 4 49.45 14.99 -68.86
N ARG A 5 48.17 15.25 -68.54
CA ARG A 5 46.88 14.79 -69.17
C ARG A 5 46.46 13.32 -68.94
N ASN A 6 45.19 12.94 -68.78
CA ASN A 6 43.87 13.61 -68.72
C ASN A 6 42.83 12.65 -68.08
N ALA A 7 41.66 13.22 -67.76
CA ALA A 7 40.39 12.71 -67.26
C ALA A 7 39.92 11.27 -67.59
N GLY A 8 39.17 10.71 -66.64
CA GLY A 8 38.30 9.54 -66.80
C GLY A 8 37.39 9.37 -65.58
N ASP A 9 36.15 9.81 -65.74
CA ASP A 9 34.98 9.79 -64.83
C ASP A 9 34.73 8.43 -64.13
N THR A 10 34.31 8.45 -62.86
CA THR A 10 33.24 7.59 -62.30
C THR A 10 32.83 8.07 -60.91
N SER A 11 31.68 8.75 -60.89
CA SER A 11 30.72 8.89 -59.78
C SER A 11 30.62 7.67 -58.85
N ARG A 12 30.69 7.89 -57.51
CA ARG A 12 29.67 7.44 -56.54
C ARG A 12 29.98 7.78 -55.08
N ALA A 13 28.91 8.23 -54.41
CA ALA A 13 28.62 8.05 -52.98
C ALA A 13 29.14 9.08 -51.96
N SER A 14 28.77 10.35 -52.13
CA SER A 14 28.38 11.21 -50.98
C SER A 14 26.94 10.86 -50.58
N GLY A 15 26.78 9.75 -49.85
CA GLY A 15 25.48 9.10 -49.60
C GLY A 15 25.08 8.99 -48.13
N THR A 16 25.66 9.78 -47.23
CA THR A 16 25.45 9.59 -45.78
C THR A 16 24.83 10.77 -45.05
N ASP A 17 24.51 11.87 -45.74
CA ASP A 17 23.99 13.08 -45.09
C ASP A 17 22.49 13.33 -45.32
N GLN A 18 21.86 12.64 -46.28
CA GLN A 18 20.43 12.80 -46.55
C GLN A 18 19.51 11.98 -45.63
N ASP A 19 20.01 10.92 -44.99
CA ASP A 19 19.19 10.08 -44.12
C ASP A 19 19.08 10.63 -42.69
N ASN A 20 20.11 11.31 -42.19
CA ASN A 20 20.07 11.94 -40.86
C ASN A 20 19.10 13.13 -40.79
N VAL A 21 18.98 13.90 -41.88
CA VAL A 21 18.03 15.03 -41.97
C VAL A 21 16.57 14.53 -42.08
N ARG A 22 16.34 13.36 -42.69
CA ARG A 22 15.00 12.74 -42.80
C ARG A 22 14.52 12.09 -41.50
N ILE A 23 15.43 11.57 -40.68
CA ILE A 23 15.09 11.02 -39.35
C ILE A 23 14.86 12.14 -38.33
N ALA A 24 15.61 13.24 -38.41
CA ALA A 24 15.38 14.43 -37.59
C ALA A 24 14.03 15.11 -37.88
N ALA A 25 13.60 15.15 -39.16
CA ALA A 25 12.33 15.76 -39.57
C ALA A 25 11.08 14.95 -39.14
N LYS A 26 11.19 13.63 -38.93
CA LYS A 26 10.05 12.78 -38.51
C LYS A 26 9.82 12.79 -36.99
N ASN A 27 10.85 13.07 -36.19
CA ASN A 27 10.75 13.09 -34.73
C ASN A 27 10.35 14.46 -34.15
N ALA A 28 10.41 15.54 -34.93
CA ALA A 28 10.01 16.88 -34.51
C ALA A 28 8.50 17.19 -34.64
N ALA A 29 7.73 16.32 -35.31
CA ALA A 29 6.32 16.56 -35.65
C ALA A 29 5.30 15.87 -34.74
N ARG A 30 5.70 15.04 -33.78
CA ARG A 30 4.79 14.42 -32.81
C ARG A 30 5.03 14.97 -31.41
N LYS A 31 3.95 15.50 -30.84
CA LYS A 31 3.78 15.94 -29.45
C LYS A 31 4.02 17.42 -29.20
N ARG A 32 3.44 18.26 -30.05
CA ARG A 32 2.77 19.49 -29.56
C ARG A 32 1.74 19.06 -28.52
N GLN A 33 2.08 19.20 -27.25
CA GLN A 33 1.15 19.11 -26.15
C GLN A 33 0.16 20.27 -26.31
N ARG A 34 -0.92 20.00 -27.05
CA ARG A 34 -2.14 20.79 -26.92
C ARG A 34 -2.60 20.55 -25.50
N ILE A 35 -2.53 21.58 -24.67
CA ILE A 35 -3.29 21.66 -23.44
C ILE A 35 -4.75 21.60 -23.90
N THR A 36 -5.32 20.40 -23.92
CA THR A 36 -6.75 20.21 -24.12
C THR A 36 -7.41 21.02 -23.02
N PRO A 37 -8.26 22.02 -23.33
CA PRO A 37 -9.03 22.67 -22.29
C PRO A 37 -9.79 21.56 -21.56
N LEU A 38 -9.89 21.69 -20.24
CA LEU A 38 -10.72 20.89 -19.36
C LEU A 38 -12.16 20.96 -19.87
N ALA A 39 -12.45 20.22 -20.94
CA ALA A 39 -13.77 19.99 -21.45
C ALA A 39 -14.39 19.08 -20.40
N GLY A 40 -15.05 19.74 -19.43
CA GLY A 40 -15.94 19.08 -18.50
C GLY A 40 -16.85 18.20 -19.31
N ASP A 41 -16.59 16.91 -19.21
CA ASP A 41 -17.45 15.86 -19.69
C ASP A 41 -18.74 15.97 -18.88
N ARG A 42 -19.61 16.87 -19.36
CA ARG A 42 -21.00 17.00 -18.96
C ARG A 42 -21.80 15.92 -19.67
N ASP A 43 -21.34 14.67 -19.59
CA ASP A 43 -22.30 13.60 -19.57
C ASP A 43 -23.10 13.77 -18.28
N ARG A 44 -24.33 14.24 -18.44
CA ARG A 44 -25.35 14.16 -17.40
C ARG A 44 -25.71 12.68 -17.26
N TYR A 45 -24.87 11.93 -16.56
CA TYR A 45 -25.18 10.55 -16.18
C TYR A 45 -26.36 10.59 -15.20
N THR A 46 -27.56 10.39 -15.73
CA THR A 46 -28.81 10.33 -14.96
C THR A 46 -29.03 8.90 -14.45
N GLY A 47 -28.03 8.36 -13.75
CA GLY A 47 -28.06 6.98 -13.25
C GLY A 47 -26.99 6.70 -12.21
N LEU A 48 -27.09 5.55 -11.54
CA LEU A 48 -26.11 5.08 -10.54
C LEU A 48 -24.73 4.96 -11.18
N ARG A 49 -23.79 5.81 -10.77
CA ARG A 49 -22.39 5.73 -11.19
C ARG A 49 -21.62 4.75 -10.31
N ASN A 50 -20.74 3.98 -10.93
CA ASN A 50 -19.74 3.20 -10.19
C ASN A 50 -18.79 4.18 -9.47
N VAL A 51 -18.68 4.04 -8.15
CA VAL A 51 -17.87 4.93 -7.30
C VAL A 51 -16.39 4.55 -7.33
N ALA A 52 -16.05 3.31 -7.70
CA ALA A 52 -14.68 2.81 -7.76
C ALA A 52 -13.73 3.65 -8.64
N PRO A 53 -14.07 4.07 -9.88
CA PRO A 53 -13.18 4.90 -10.69
C PRO A 53 -12.90 6.27 -10.05
N LEU A 54 -13.88 6.89 -9.40
CA LEU A 54 -13.72 8.17 -8.69
C LEU A 54 -12.78 8.03 -7.50
N VAL A 55 -12.98 7.01 -6.66
CA VAL A 55 -12.11 6.72 -5.51
C VAL A 55 -10.70 6.40 -5.98
N SER A 56 -10.53 5.59 -7.03
CA SER A 56 -9.22 5.22 -7.56
C SER A 56 -8.40 6.43 -8.03
N SER A 57 -9.07 7.45 -8.59
CA SER A 57 -8.41 8.68 -9.03
C SER A 57 -7.88 9.50 -7.85
N LEU A 58 -8.60 9.49 -6.73
CA LEU A 58 -8.26 10.23 -5.51
C LEU A 58 -7.22 9.50 -4.64
N THR A 59 -7.27 8.16 -4.59
CA THR A 59 -6.39 7.34 -3.75
C THR A 59 -5.07 6.98 -4.43
N ARG A 60 -5.00 7.03 -5.78
CA ARG A 60 -3.76 6.78 -6.56
C ARG A 60 -2.51 7.46 -6.00
N PRO A 61 -2.51 8.76 -5.64
CA PRO A 61 -1.34 9.43 -5.08
C PRO A 61 -0.92 8.91 -3.69
N LEU A 62 -1.89 8.50 -2.88
CA LEU A 62 -1.67 7.97 -1.53
C LEU A 62 -1.14 6.53 -1.58
N VAL A 63 -1.70 5.70 -2.47
CA VAL A 63 -1.31 4.30 -2.69
C VAL A 63 0.05 4.21 -3.42
N ARG A 64 0.44 5.22 -4.20
CA ARG A 64 1.78 5.30 -4.82
C ARG A 64 2.90 5.35 -3.77
N LYS A 65 2.59 5.72 -2.53
CA LYS A 65 3.53 5.56 -1.41
C LYS A 65 3.71 4.07 -1.13
N ARG A 66 4.84 3.56 -1.61
CA ARG A 66 5.38 2.18 -1.54
C ARG A 66 5.15 1.44 -0.20
N GLY A 67 4.93 2.14 0.90
CA GLY A 67 4.73 1.57 2.24
C GLY A 67 3.28 1.23 2.61
N PHE A 68 2.26 1.83 1.98
CA PHE A 68 0.87 1.63 2.41
C PHE A 68 0.39 0.19 2.14
N PHE A 69 0.55 -0.30 0.91
CA PHE A 69 0.17 -1.67 0.56
C PHE A 69 0.88 -2.72 1.42
N GLN A 70 2.19 -2.56 1.63
CA GLN A 70 2.99 -3.52 2.40
C GLN A 70 2.58 -3.56 3.88
N ALA A 71 2.27 -2.41 4.49
CA ALA A 71 1.79 -2.37 5.86
C ALA A 71 0.39 -2.99 5.97
N GLU A 72 -0.54 -2.56 5.11
CA GLU A 72 -1.93 -3.00 5.12
C GLU A 72 -2.06 -4.52 4.95
N ILE A 73 -1.32 -5.09 4.00
CA ILE A 73 -1.36 -6.55 3.75
C ILE A 73 -0.77 -7.35 4.90
N LEU A 74 0.22 -6.81 5.62
CA LEU A 74 0.79 -7.46 6.81
C LEU A 74 -0.22 -7.46 7.96
N LEU A 75 -0.92 -6.34 8.17
CA LEU A 75 -1.89 -6.19 9.25
C LEU A 75 -3.14 -7.05 9.05
N HIS A 76 -3.68 -7.06 7.82
CA HIS A 76 -4.96 -7.69 7.50
C HIS A 76 -4.82 -9.00 6.72
N TRP A 77 -3.63 -9.63 6.71
CA TRP A 77 -3.41 -10.87 5.95
C TRP A 77 -4.43 -11.95 6.31
N GLY A 78 -4.70 -12.15 7.60
CA GLY A 78 -5.65 -13.14 8.10
C GLY A 78 -7.06 -12.94 7.58
N GLU A 79 -7.52 -11.70 7.47
CA GLU A 79 -8.83 -11.34 6.92
C GLU A 79 -8.90 -11.63 5.40
N ILE A 80 -7.81 -11.37 4.68
CA ILE A 80 -7.73 -11.55 3.23
C ILE A 80 -7.69 -13.04 2.85
N VAL A 81 -6.84 -13.85 3.50
CA VAL A 81 -6.69 -15.28 3.15
C VAL A 81 -7.67 -16.17 3.90
N GLY A 82 -8.19 -15.72 5.04
CA GLY A 82 -9.08 -16.47 5.91
C GLY A 82 -8.34 -17.35 6.94
N PRO A 83 -9.08 -17.86 7.94
CA PRO A 83 -8.51 -18.50 9.13
C PRO A 83 -7.73 -19.79 8.83
N ALA A 84 -8.12 -20.53 7.78
CA ALA A 84 -7.45 -21.78 7.41
C ALA A 84 -6.00 -21.56 6.92
N LEU A 85 -5.75 -20.44 6.23
CA LEU A 85 -4.43 -20.15 5.65
C LEU A 85 -3.63 -19.17 6.49
N GLU A 86 -4.28 -18.44 7.40
CA GLU A 86 -3.65 -17.45 8.24
C GLU A 86 -2.45 -18.03 9.02
N ASN A 87 -2.64 -19.16 9.69
CA ASN A 87 -1.61 -19.75 10.54
C ASN A 87 -0.44 -20.36 9.75
N CYS A 88 -0.66 -20.67 8.48
CA CYS A 88 0.30 -21.38 7.63
C CYS A 88 0.92 -20.49 6.55
N THR A 89 0.56 -19.20 6.48
CA THR A 89 1.08 -18.26 5.49
C THR A 89 1.32 -16.87 6.07
N LEU A 90 2.37 -16.21 5.58
CA LEU A 90 2.69 -14.83 5.94
C LEU A 90 3.22 -14.05 4.72
N PRO A 91 2.76 -12.82 4.47
CA PRO A 91 3.37 -11.97 3.47
C PRO A 91 4.74 -11.50 4.00
N VAL A 92 5.77 -11.61 3.17
CA VAL A 92 7.15 -11.24 3.53
C VAL A 92 7.52 -9.91 2.91
N ARG A 93 7.24 -9.78 1.61
CA ARG A 93 7.70 -8.63 0.83
C ARG A 93 6.84 -8.43 -0.39
N TYR A 94 6.47 -7.19 -0.65
CA TYR A 94 5.86 -6.75 -1.88
C TYR A 94 6.89 -6.06 -2.77
N THR A 95 6.91 -6.47 -4.04
CA THR A 95 7.69 -5.80 -5.08
C THR A 95 6.70 -5.15 -6.05
N PRO A 96 6.65 -3.81 -6.10
CA PRO A 96 5.73 -3.11 -7.00
C PRO A 96 6.05 -3.39 -8.47
N PRO A 97 5.07 -3.21 -9.37
CA PRO A 97 5.28 -3.36 -10.79
C PRO A 97 6.36 -2.39 -11.30
N ARG A 98 7.09 -2.80 -12.34
CA ARG A 98 8.09 -1.93 -12.98
C ARG A 98 7.39 -1.06 -14.03
N GLY A 99 7.46 0.26 -13.86
CA GLY A 99 6.94 1.25 -14.82
C GLY A 99 5.56 1.82 -14.46
N GLU A 100 5.22 2.97 -15.04
CA GLU A 100 4.01 3.76 -14.75
C GLU A 100 2.72 3.18 -15.35
N HIS A 101 2.86 2.22 -16.28
CA HIS A 101 1.79 1.39 -16.82
C HIS A 101 1.94 -0.09 -16.40
N GLY A 102 2.82 -0.37 -15.45
CA GLY A 102 3.00 -1.72 -14.94
C GLY A 102 1.74 -2.15 -14.20
N GLY A 103 1.27 -3.37 -14.49
CA GLY A 103 0.07 -3.97 -13.90
C GLY A 103 0.20 -4.24 -12.40
N GLY A 104 -0.04 -5.48 -11.97
CA GLY A 104 0.07 -5.81 -10.55
C GLY A 104 1.53 -6.06 -10.13
N GLY A 105 1.83 -5.87 -8.85
CA GLY A 105 3.14 -6.22 -8.29
C GLY A 105 3.31 -7.73 -8.06
N THR A 106 4.50 -8.10 -7.59
CA THR A 106 4.79 -9.46 -7.12
C THR A 106 4.80 -9.49 -5.59
N LEU A 107 3.94 -10.29 -4.99
CA LEU A 107 3.92 -10.55 -3.55
C LEU A 107 4.72 -11.80 -3.22
N MET A 108 5.64 -11.71 -2.26
CA MET A 108 6.35 -12.86 -1.71
C MET A 108 5.65 -13.31 -0.43
N VAL A 109 5.25 -14.58 -0.39
CA VAL A 109 4.55 -15.20 0.73
C VAL A 109 5.40 -16.33 1.29
N ARG A 110 5.64 -16.31 2.59
CA ARG A 110 6.21 -17.43 3.32
C ARG A 110 5.12 -18.45 3.62
N VAL A 111 5.41 -19.71 3.37
CA VAL A 111 4.49 -20.83 3.59
C VAL A 111 5.15 -21.90 4.44
N SER A 112 4.37 -22.52 5.33
CA SER A 112 4.81 -23.72 6.04
C SER A 112 4.98 -24.87 5.05
N GLY A 113 6.11 -25.57 5.08
CA GLY A 113 6.45 -26.68 4.18
C GLY A 113 5.29 -27.63 3.84
N PRO A 114 4.58 -28.21 4.82
CA PRO A 114 3.46 -29.14 4.56
C PRO A 114 2.26 -28.52 3.85
N MET A 115 2.07 -27.19 3.92
CA MET A 115 0.94 -26.47 3.33
C MET A 115 1.26 -25.90 1.93
N ALA A 116 2.51 -26.03 1.46
CA ALA A 116 2.95 -25.40 0.22
C ALA A 116 2.17 -25.88 -1.03
N LEU A 117 1.90 -27.18 -1.13
CA LEU A 117 1.18 -27.73 -2.29
C LEU A 117 -0.27 -27.22 -2.36
N GLU A 118 -0.96 -27.24 -1.24
CA GLU A 118 -2.33 -26.72 -1.15
C GLU A 118 -2.38 -25.22 -1.49
N LEU A 119 -1.43 -24.44 -0.97
CA LEU A 119 -1.35 -23.02 -1.28
C LEU A 119 -1.13 -22.77 -2.76
N GLN A 120 -0.30 -23.58 -3.44
CA GLN A 120 -0.02 -23.47 -4.86
C GLN A 120 -1.29 -23.53 -5.72
N HIS A 121 -2.21 -24.43 -5.40
CA HIS A 121 -3.49 -24.55 -6.10
C HIS A 121 -4.47 -23.42 -5.76
N ARG A 122 -4.33 -22.81 -4.58
CA ARG A 122 -5.15 -21.67 -4.14
C ARG A 122 -4.60 -20.31 -4.52
N LEU A 123 -3.40 -20.23 -5.12
CA LEU A 123 -2.78 -18.95 -5.50
C LEU A 123 -3.68 -18.05 -6.35
N PRO A 124 -4.39 -18.53 -7.39
CA PRO A 124 -5.26 -17.67 -8.18
C PRO A 124 -6.36 -17.05 -7.31
N GLN A 125 -6.99 -17.84 -6.46
CA GLN A 125 -8.03 -17.38 -5.54
C GLN A 125 -7.48 -16.35 -4.54
N ILE A 126 -6.26 -16.53 -4.04
CA ILE A 126 -5.62 -15.57 -3.12
C ILE A 126 -5.32 -14.25 -3.84
N ILE A 127 -4.84 -14.30 -5.08
CA ILE A 127 -4.63 -13.10 -5.89
C ILE A 127 -5.94 -12.33 -6.06
N ASP A 128 -7.03 -13.04 -6.37
CA ASP A 128 -8.36 -12.43 -6.53
C ASP A 128 -8.86 -11.81 -5.23
N ARG A 129 -8.71 -12.51 -4.09
CA ARG A 129 -9.09 -11.98 -2.76
C ARG A 129 -8.28 -10.74 -2.40
N VAL A 130 -6.98 -10.75 -2.63
CA VAL A 130 -6.11 -9.58 -2.40
C VAL A 130 -6.58 -8.41 -3.26
N ASN A 131 -6.75 -8.62 -4.57
CA ASN A 131 -7.18 -7.55 -5.48
C ASN A 131 -8.60 -7.05 -5.17
N THR A 132 -9.48 -7.91 -4.69
CA THR A 132 -10.83 -7.55 -4.24
C THR A 132 -10.79 -6.71 -2.97
N TYR A 133 -9.98 -7.08 -1.98
CA TYR A 133 -9.79 -6.31 -0.74
C TYR A 133 -9.29 -4.89 -1.03
N PHE A 134 -8.33 -4.76 -1.94
CA PHE A 134 -7.77 -3.45 -2.30
C PHE A 134 -8.62 -2.68 -3.32
N GLY A 135 -9.53 -3.33 -4.05
CA GLY A 135 -10.37 -2.70 -5.07
C GLY A 135 -9.63 -2.31 -6.36
N TYR A 136 -8.40 -2.79 -6.56
CA TYR A 136 -7.61 -2.60 -7.78
C TYR A 136 -6.64 -3.77 -7.97
N ARG A 137 -6.03 -3.89 -9.15
CA ARG A 137 -5.06 -4.93 -9.48
C ARG A 137 -3.70 -4.68 -8.81
N ALA A 138 -3.63 -4.93 -7.51
CA ALA A 138 -2.44 -4.71 -6.69
C ALA A 138 -1.39 -5.82 -6.85
N VAL A 139 -1.83 -7.07 -6.95
CA VAL A 139 -0.97 -8.25 -7.11
C VAL A 139 -1.28 -8.94 -8.42
N GLU A 140 -0.24 -9.22 -9.19
CA GLU A 140 -0.33 -10.01 -10.42
C GLU A 140 0.25 -11.41 -10.23
N ARG A 141 1.27 -11.53 -9.36
CA ARG A 141 1.94 -12.82 -9.13
C ARG A 141 2.30 -12.97 -7.68
N ILE A 142 2.15 -14.19 -7.17
CA ILE A 142 2.64 -14.59 -5.86
C ILE A 142 3.87 -15.48 -6.04
N LYS A 143 4.94 -15.19 -5.31
CA LYS A 143 6.12 -16.06 -5.17
C LYS A 143 6.09 -16.68 -3.79
N MET A 144 6.27 -17.99 -3.73
CA MET A 144 6.27 -18.73 -2.48
C MET A 144 7.70 -18.93 -1.98
N MET A 145 7.88 -18.79 -0.67
CA MET A 145 9.12 -19.12 0.03
C MET A 145 8.77 -20.10 1.15
N GLN A 146 9.32 -21.31 1.14
CA GLN A 146 9.12 -22.23 2.24
C GLN A 146 9.99 -21.82 3.42
N GLY A 147 9.44 -21.86 4.63
CA GLY A 147 10.17 -21.56 5.85
C GLY A 147 9.27 -21.62 7.08
N GLU A 148 9.89 -21.59 8.25
CA GLU A 148 9.16 -21.58 9.51
C GLU A 148 8.36 -20.29 9.67
N ILE A 149 7.14 -20.42 10.18
CA ILE A 149 6.20 -19.33 10.38
C ILE A 149 6.10 -19.10 11.87
N SER A 150 6.91 -18.16 12.35
CA SER A 150 6.72 -17.58 13.68
C SER A 150 5.90 -16.31 13.52
N ARG A 151 4.63 -16.36 13.93
CA ARG A 151 3.87 -15.13 14.17
C ARG A 151 4.20 -14.68 15.60
N PRO A 152 4.62 -13.42 15.81
CA PRO A 152 4.62 -12.89 17.16
C PRO A 152 3.18 -13.00 17.66
N GLU A 153 2.98 -13.73 18.76
CA GLU A 153 1.69 -13.72 19.44
C GLU A 153 1.30 -12.27 19.65
N LYS A 154 0.08 -11.91 19.21
CA LYS A 154 -0.47 -10.58 19.44
C LYS A 154 -0.64 -10.45 20.95
N ARG A 155 0.41 -10.01 21.64
CA ARG A 155 0.38 -9.68 23.06
C ARG A 155 -0.57 -8.50 23.16
N VAL A 156 -1.84 -8.80 23.46
CA VAL A 156 -2.75 -7.81 23.97
C VAL A 156 -2.12 -7.39 25.29
N TYR A 157 -1.49 -6.22 25.31
CA TYR A 157 -1.00 -5.64 26.53
C TYR A 157 -2.22 -5.38 27.42
N ARG A 158 -2.52 -6.35 28.28
CA ARG A 158 -3.40 -6.15 29.41
C ARG A 158 -2.49 -5.56 30.49
N PRO A 159 -2.63 -4.28 30.84
CA PRO A 159 -1.93 -3.77 32.02
C PRO A 159 -2.32 -4.66 33.20
N GLU A 160 -1.33 -5.37 33.74
CA GLU A 160 -1.51 -6.42 34.74
C GLU A 160 -1.89 -5.84 36.10
N HIS A 161 -1.63 -4.55 36.30
CA HIS A 161 -2.04 -3.79 37.46
C HIS A 161 -2.03 -2.30 37.10
N VAL A 162 -3.20 -1.64 37.07
CA VAL A 162 -3.23 -0.18 37.09
C VAL A 162 -3.01 0.21 38.55
N PRO A 163 -1.91 0.89 38.90
CA PRO A 163 -1.69 1.29 40.29
C PRO A 163 -2.86 2.16 40.75
N GLU A 164 -3.36 1.92 41.95
CA GLU A 164 -4.30 2.84 42.60
C GLU A 164 -3.51 3.94 43.29
N GLY A 165 -3.92 5.19 43.08
CA GLY A 165 -3.35 6.36 43.75
C GLY A 165 -4.34 6.99 44.72
N PRO A 166 -3.85 7.79 45.69
CA PRO A 166 -4.74 8.57 46.55
C PRO A 166 -5.59 9.53 45.70
N ILE A 167 -6.89 9.60 46.00
CA ILE A 167 -7.80 10.56 45.37
C ILE A 167 -7.48 11.95 45.94
N ARG A 168 -7.65 13.00 45.12
CA ARG A 168 -7.55 14.39 45.61
C ARG A 168 -8.66 14.66 46.61
N GLN A 169 -8.33 15.27 47.74
CA GLN A 169 -9.30 15.59 48.81
C GLN A 169 -10.51 16.38 48.30
N ASP A 170 -10.32 17.28 47.32
CA ASP A 170 -11.41 18.05 46.73
C ASP A 170 -12.37 17.17 45.92
N SER A 171 -11.84 16.19 45.17
CA SER A 171 -12.65 15.24 44.41
C SER A 171 -13.39 14.26 45.33
N GLU A 172 -12.76 13.85 46.42
CA GLU A 172 -13.37 12.96 47.41
C GLU A 172 -14.56 13.62 48.12
N LYS A 173 -14.47 14.91 48.46
CA LYS A 173 -15.58 15.68 49.02
C LYS A 173 -16.79 15.72 48.08
N VAL A 174 -16.56 16.04 46.80
CA VAL A 174 -17.62 16.11 45.78
C VAL A 174 -18.26 14.73 45.55
N ILE A 175 -17.48 13.65 45.57
CA ILE A 175 -17.99 12.29 45.37
C ILE A 175 -18.81 11.82 46.59
N ASN A 176 -18.48 12.29 47.80
CA ASN A 176 -19.23 11.95 49.01
C ASN A 176 -20.60 12.63 49.12
N GLU A 177 -20.84 13.72 48.38
CA GLU A 177 -22.15 14.38 48.29
C GLU A 177 -23.16 13.63 47.40
N ILE A 178 -22.73 12.57 46.72
CA ILE A 178 -23.58 11.77 45.83
C ILE A 178 -24.48 10.84 46.66
N GLU A 179 -25.80 10.97 46.46
CA GLU A 179 -26.83 10.20 47.17
C GLU A 179 -26.82 8.70 46.81
N ASP A 180 -26.54 8.35 45.54
CA ASP A 180 -26.49 6.96 45.08
C ASP A 180 -25.19 6.28 45.54
N PRO A 181 -25.28 5.26 46.43
CA PRO A 181 -24.10 4.56 46.93
C PRO A 181 -23.36 3.75 45.85
N ALA A 182 -24.06 3.24 44.84
CA ALA A 182 -23.45 2.47 43.76
C ALA A 182 -22.63 3.37 42.84
N LEU A 183 -23.18 4.53 42.48
CA LEU A 183 -22.48 5.53 41.68
C LEU A 183 -21.24 6.08 42.41
N ARG A 184 -21.37 6.35 43.71
CA ARG A 184 -20.26 6.82 44.55
C ARG A 184 -19.08 5.84 44.53
N GLU A 185 -19.35 4.55 44.70
CA GLU A 185 -18.30 3.51 44.69
C GLU A 185 -17.59 3.42 43.33
N VAL A 186 -18.35 3.49 42.23
CA VAL A 186 -17.79 3.48 40.87
C VAL A 186 -16.87 4.69 40.64
N LEU A 187 -17.27 5.87 41.09
CA LEU A 187 -16.49 7.09 40.95
C LEU A 187 -15.24 7.11 41.84
N LEU A 188 -15.31 6.59 43.06
CA LEU A 188 -14.13 6.40 43.92
C LEU A 188 -13.14 5.44 43.28
N ARG A 189 -13.62 4.31 42.74
CA ARG A 189 -12.78 3.32 42.04
C ARG A 189 -12.11 3.94 40.81
N LEU A 190 -12.85 4.73 40.01
CA LEU A 190 -12.31 5.44 38.85
C LEU A 190 -11.27 6.50 39.27
N GLY A 191 -11.56 7.29 40.30
CA GLY A 191 -10.66 8.31 40.84
C GLY A 191 -9.32 7.73 41.28
N ARG A 192 -9.35 6.59 41.98
CA ARG A 192 -8.14 5.84 42.37
C ARG A 192 -7.29 5.40 41.17
N HIS A 193 -7.94 4.91 40.11
CA HIS A 193 -7.26 4.45 38.90
C HIS A 193 -6.64 5.61 38.09
N ILE A 194 -7.33 6.75 37.98
CA ILE A 194 -6.81 7.94 37.28
C ILE A 194 -5.61 8.53 38.05
N SER A 195 -5.71 8.64 39.37
CA SER A 195 -4.63 9.14 40.22
C SER A 195 -3.36 8.29 40.15
N GLY A 196 -3.49 6.96 40.10
CA GLY A 196 -2.32 6.09 39.99
C GLY A 196 -1.76 6.00 38.57
N ALA A 197 -2.59 6.10 37.53
CA ALA A 197 -2.12 6.18 36.14
C ALA A 197 -1.27 7.43 35.85
N GLY A 198 -1.57 8.57 36.50
CA GLY A 198 -0.82 9.82 36.32
C GLY A 198 0.59 9.83 36.92
N LYS A 199 0.87 9.00 37.94
CA LYS A 199 2.21 8.92 38.56
C LYS A 199 3.24 8.16 37.72
N GLY A 200 2.81 7.31 36.78
CA GLY A 200 3.72 6.50 35.95
C GLY A 200 4.33 7.20 34.74
N GLN A 201 3.95 8.44 34.43
CA GLN A 201 4.41 9.18 33.24
C GLN A 201 5.48 10.25 33.52
N GLY A 202 5.90 10.45 34.78
CA GLY A 202 6.83 11.51 35.18
C GLY A 202 8.28 11.09 35.45
N GLU A 203 8.63 9.81 35.26
CA GLU A 203 9.96 9.29 35.60
C GLU A 203 10.51 8.44 34.44
N LYS A 204 10.94 9.13 33.38
CA LYS A 204 11.92 8.65 32.39
C LYS A 204 12.66 9.83 31.78
#